data_AF-F2N8J7-F1
#
_entry.id   AF-F2N8J7-F1
#
_cell.length_a   1.000
_cell.length_b   1.000
_cell.length_c   1.000
_cell.angle_alpha   90.00
_cell.angle_beta   90.00
_cell.angle_gamma   90.00
#
_symmetry.space_group_name_H-M   'P 1'
#
loop_
_entity.id
_entity.type
_entity.pdbx_description
1 polymer ?
#
loop_
_entity_poly.entity_id
_entity_poly.type
_entity_poly.pdbx_seq_one_letter_code
_entity_poly.pdbx_strand_id
1 'polypeptide(L)' 'MTFTEAVLSVMRSKNLKRRDLVRDEITPTYLSELLNGHIKEPTWEKACMIIESLGVSLEQFETYRKRSEQ' A
#
# COMPACT_ATOMS: atom_id res chain seq x y z
N MET A 1 0.50 6.12 11.23
CA MET A 1 1.12 5.92 9.91
C MET A 1 0.29 6.57 8.80
N THR A 2 0.97 7.08 7.78
CA THR A 2 0.38 7.39 6.46
C THR A 2 0.02 6.10 5.72
N PHE A 3 -0.79 6.21 4.66
CA PHE A 3 -1.15 5.05 3.82
C PHE A 3 0.09 4.33 3.27
N THR A 4 1.05 5.09 2.75
CA THR A 4 2.29 4.57 2.16
C THR A 4 3.17 3.86 3.18
N GLU A 5 3.27 4.37 4.41
CA GLU A 5 3.98 3.68 5.50
C GLU A 5 3.34 2.34 5.85
N ALA A 6 1.99 2.29 5.91
CA ALA A 6 1.27 1.05 6.17
C ALA A 6 1.48 0.04 5.02
N VAL A 7 1.42 0.47 3.76
CA VAL A 7 1.75 -0.37 2.59
C VAL A 7 3.16 -0.94 2.71
N LEU A 8 4.17 -0.10 2.99
CA LEU A 8 5.55 -0.54 3.15
C LEU A 8 5.72 -1.53 4.31
N SER A 9 5.00 -1.33 5.42
CA SER A 9 5.00 -2.24 6.56
C SER A 9 4.45 -3.63 6.19
N VAL A 10 3.31 -3.68 5.51
CA VAL A 10 2.70 -4.94 5.03
C VAL A 10 3.58 -5.61 3.97
N MET A 11 4.19 -4.83 3.08
CA MET A 11 5.14 -5.37 2.10
C MET A 11 6.33 -6.04 2.79
N ARG A 12 6.89 -5.41 3.83
CA ARG A 12 8.00 -5.99 4.61
C ARG A 12 7.57 -7.25 5.35
N SER A 13 6.39 -7.25 5.98
CA SER A 13 5.91 -8.42 6.74
C SER A 13 5.62 -9.62 5.85
N LYS A 14 5.19 -9.39 4.61
CA LYS A 14 4.90 -10.43 3.62
C LYS A 14 6.02 -10.70 2.62
N ASN A 15 7.17 -10.04 2.75
CA ASN A 15 8.29 -10.12 1.81
C ASN A 15 7.88 -9.82 0.34
N LEU A 16 6.96 -8.88 0.15
CA LEU A 16 6.49 -8.44 -1.17
C LEU A 16 7.39 -7.35 -1.74
N LYS A 17 7.62 -7.41 -3.05
CA LYS A 17 8.33 -6.39 -3.83
C LYS A 17 7.31 -5.50 -4.53
N ARG A 18 7.74 -4.29 -4.92
CA ARG A 18 6.87 -3.32 -5.62
C ARG A 18 6.21 -3.91 -6.87
N ARG A 19 6.92 -4.77 -7.60
CA ARG A 19 6.41 -5.48 -8.78
C ARG A 19 5.21 -6.38 -8.48
N ASP A 20 5.10 -6.88 -7.25
CA ASP A 20 4.02 -7.77 -6.83
C ASP A 20 2.73 -6.97 -6.53
N LEU A 21 2.82 -5.63 -6.45
CA LEU A 21 1.69 -4.72 -6.29
C LEU A 21 1.21 -4.12 -7.62
N VAL A 22 1.93 -4.39 -8.72
CA VAL A 22 1.59 -3.85 -10.04
C VAL A 22 0.34 -4.55 -10.56
N ARG A 23 -0.65 -3.75 -11.01
CA ARG A 23 -1.91 -4.19 -11.64
C ARG A 23 -2.30 -3.23 -12.76
N ASP A 24 -3.40 -3.54 -13.47
CA ASP A 24 -3.89 -2.79 -14.64
C ASP A 24 -3.78 -1.26 -14.47
N GLU A 25 -4.36 -0.70 -13.41
CA GLU A 25 -4.32 0.75 -13.13
C GLU A 25 -3.18 1.19 -12.20
N ILE A 26 -2.49 0.22 -11.58
CA ILE A 26 -1.40 0.44 -10.63
C ILE A 26 -0.08 0.16 -11.34
N THR A 27 0.41 1.17 -12.09
CA THR A 27 1.65 1.05 -12.85
C THR A 27 2.90 1.08 -11.94
N PRO A 28 4.04 0.54 -12.40
CA PRO A 28 5.31 0.64 -11.68
C PRO A 28 5.73 2.09 -11.39
N THR A 29 5.45 3.00 -12.33
CA THR A 29 5.72 4.44 -12.20
C THR A 29 4.85 5.03 -11.10
N TYR A 30 3.54 4.79 -11.14
CA TYR A 30 2.60 5.28 -10.14
C TYR A 30 2.96 4.80 -8.72
N LEU A 31 3.28 3.51 -8.56
CA LEU A 31 3.74 2.97 -7.27
C LEU A 31 5.03 3.63 -6.79
N SER A 32 5.97 3.91 -7.69
CA SER A 32 7.22 4.58 -7.32
C SER A 32 6.96 6.01 -6.87
N GLU A 33 6.13 6.76 -7.58
CA GLU A 33 5.74 8.13 -7.21
C GLU A 33 4.98 8.17 -5.89
N LEU A 34 4.07 7.22 -5.66
CA LEU A 34 3.31 7.09 -4.43
C LEU A 34 4.23 6.75 -3.24
N LEU A 35 5.03 5.68 -3.35
CA LEU A 35 5.88 5.23 -2.24
C LEU A 35 7.04 6.19 -1.92
N ASN A 36 7.47 7.01 -2.88
CA ASN A 36 8.48 8.04 -2.66
C ASN A 36 7.88 9.38 -2.19
N GLY A 37 6.55 9.49 -2.07
CA GLY A 37 5.86 10.68 -1.55
C GLY A 37 5.68 11.82 -2.57
N HIS A 38 5.89 11.56 -3.86
CA HIS A 38 5.53 12.52 -4.92
C HIS A 38 4.02 12.63 -5.12
N ILE A 39 3.30 11.52 -4.88
CA ILE A 39 1.83 11.51 -4.78
C ILE A 39 1.47 11.50 -3.30
N LYS A 40 0.77 12.55 -2.85
CA LYS A 40 0.37 12.69 -1.43
C LYS A 40 -0.55 11.58 -0.97
N GLU A 41 -1.62 11.32 -1.72
CA GLU A 41 -2.59 10.27 -1.41
C GLU A 41 -3.12 9.63 -2.70
N PRO A 42 -3.31 8.30 -2.73
CA PRO A 42 -3.98 7.63 -3.82
C PRO A 42 -5.48 7.94 -3.81
N THR A 43 -6.15 7.78 -4.95
CA THR A 43 -7.62 7.73 -4.95
C THR A 43 -8.11 6.51 -4.18
N TRP A 44 -9.35 6.55 -3.70
CA TRP A 44 -9.96 5.42 -2.98
C TRP A 44 -9.86 4.10 -3.76
N GLU A 45 -10.18 4.13 -5.06
CA GLU A 45 -10.12 2.97 -5.95
C GLU A 45 -8.69 2.40 -6.02
N LYS A 46 -7.69 3.25 -6.21
CA LYS A 46 -6.28 2.83 -6.26
C LYS A 46 -5.79 2.31 -4.92
N ALA A 47 -6.24 2.90 -3.81
CA ALA A 47 -5.95 2.42 -2.47
C ALA A 47 -6.49 0.99 -2.27
N CYS A 48 -7.74 0.74 -2.65
CA CYS A 48 -8.35 -0.58 -2.60
C CYS A 48 -7.58 -1.60 -3.43
N MET A 49 -7.22 -1.27 -4.68
CA MET A 49 -6.44 -2.17 -5.54
C MET A 49 -5.06 -2.52 -4.96
N ILE A 50 -4.40 -1.54 -4.34
CA ILE A 50 -3.12 -1.75 -3.66
C ILE A 50 -3.31 -2.70 -2.48
N ILE A 51 -4.32 -2.48 -1.65
CA ILE A 51 -4.64 -3.32 -0.48
C ILE A 51 -4.97 -4.76 -0.90
N GLU A 52 -5.77 -4.94 -1.94
CA GLU A 52 -6.07 -6.25 -2.52
C GLU A 52 -4.81 -6.94 -3.04
N SER A 53 -3.90 -6.20 -3.66
CA SER A 53 -2.62 -6.73 -4.15
C SER A 53 -1.67 -7.12 -3.01
N LEU A 54 -1.80 -6.50 -1.84
CA LEU A 54 -1.12 -6.94 -0.62
C LEU A 54 -1.71 -8.26 -0.06
N GLY A 55 -2.84 -8.72 -0.59
CA GLY A 55 -3.52 -9.94 -0.15
C GLY A 55 -4.04 -9.84 1.28
N VAL A 56 -4.49 -8.65 1.68
CA VAL A 56 -5.12 -8.38 2.98
C VAL A 56 -6.46 -7.70 2.76
N SER A 57 -7.40 -7.87 3.69
CA SER A 57 -8.64 -7.08 3.67
C SER A 57 -8.36 -5.63 4.10
N LEU A 58 -9.31 -4.73 3.78
CA LEU A 58 -9.26 -3.34 4.25
C LEU A 58 -9.17 -3.25 5.78
N GLU A 59 -9.92 -4.08 6.52
CA GLU A 59 -9.88 -4.12 7.99
C GLU A 59 -8.52 -4.58 8.53
N GLN A 60 -7.93 -5.60 7.90
CA GLN A 60 -6.58 -6.04 8.24
C GLN A 60 -5.56 -4.93 7.98
N PHE A 61 -5.67 -4.24 6.83
CA PHE A 61 -4.83 -3.11 6.50
C PHE A 61 -4.95 -1.96 7.51
N GLU A 62 -6.17 -1.61 7.92
CA GLU A 62 -6.43 -0.61 8.97
C GLU A 62 -5.81 -1.02 10.31
N THR A 63 -5.78 -2.32 10.62
CA THR A 63 -5.08 -2.83 11.81
C THR A 63 -3.58 -2.54 11.73
N TYR A 64 -2.93 -2.77 10.57
CA TYR A 64 -1.50 -2.42 10.37
C TYR A 64 -1.25 -0.93 10.49
N ARG A 65 -2.18 -0.10 10.00
CA ARG A 65 -2.10 1.36 10.10
C ARG A 65 -2.18 1.86 11.53
N LYS A 66 -2.99 1.21 12.39
CA LYS A 66 -3.19 1.56 13.80
C LYS A 66 -2.16 0.97 14.77
N ARG A 67 -1.44 -0.09 14.38
CA ARG A 67 -0.56 -0.87 15.27
C ARG A 67 0.72 -0.15 15.76
N SER A 68 0.90 1.14 15.50
CA SER A 68 2.04 1.92 16.01
C SER A 68 1.70 2.80 17.22
N GLU A 69 0.53 2.63 17.86
CA GLU A 69 0.10 3.38 19.04
C GLU A 69 0.18 2.58 20.36
N GLN A 70 0.91 1.45 20.41
CA GLN A 70 1.15 0.67 21.62
C GLN A 70 2.63 0.40 21.86
#